data_AF-A0A7S0V806-F1
#
_entry.id   AF-A0A7S0V806-F1
#
_cell.length_a   1.000
_cell.length_b   1.000
_cell.length_c   1.000
_cell.angle_alpha   90.00
_cell.angle_beta   90.00
_cell.angle_gamma   90.00
#
_symmetry.space_group_name_H-M   'P 1'
#
loop_
_entity.id
_entity.type
_entity.pdbx_description
1 polymer ?
#
loop_
_entity_poly.entity_id
_entity_poly.type
_entity_poly.pdbx_seq_one_letter_code
_entity_poly.pdbx_strand_id
1 'polypeptide(L)'
;MTKKVLRMFNSQDTILVEEDASGIVGVYSFVGHVATKIVFVVFLVWSLTPERALQSWGFTYYPLKYWAIAFPAWLVISIFLFFVGYESFNLMSVKSMNSRSNFKDRNPKSPSSVGLESYKKGTDVTIPPLCHIPASIVNDVLYQ
;
A
#
# COMPACT_ATOMS: atom_id res chain seq x y z
N MET A 1 -28.52 -26.18 4.45
CA MET A 1 -28.98 -24.77 4.29
C MET A 1 -28.21 -23.77 5.18
N THR A 2 -27.74 -24.17 6.36
CA THR A 2 -27.17 -23.28 7.40
C THR A 2 -25.91 -22.51 7.00
N LYS A 3 -24.99 -23.10 6.22
CA LYS A 3 -23.73 -22.45 5.81
C LYS A 3 -23.90 -21.30 4.81
N LYS A 4 -24.98 -21.31 4.02
CA LYS A 4 -25.26 -20.26 3.02
C LYS A 4 -25.84 -19.01 3.70
N VAL A 5 -26.74 -19.22 4.66
CA VAL A 5 -27.32 -18.15 5.49
C VAL A 5 -26.25 -17.50 6.37
N LEU A 6 -25.37 -18.30 6.99
CA LEU A 6 -24.26 -17.76 7.79
C LEU A 6 -23.27 -16.93 6.95
N ARG A 7 -23.01 -17.32 5.69
CA ARG A 7 -22.20 -16.52 4.76
C ARG A 7 -22.89 -15.23 4.33
N MET A 8 -24.19 -15.26 4.11
CA MET A 8 -24.96 -14.05 3.77
C MET A 8 -24.96 -13.06 4.93
N PHE A 9 -25.11 -13.53 6.16
CA PHE A 9 -25.04 -12.70 7.36
C PHE A 9 -23.65 -12.07 7.54
N ASN A 10 -22.59 -12.90 7.49
CA ASN A 10 -21.21 -12.41 7.61
C ASN A 10 -20.84 -11.42 6.50
N SER A 11 -21.32 -11.64 5.26
CA SER A 11 -21.09 -10.74 4.13
C SER A 11 -21.82 -9.40 4.29
N GLN A 12 -23.03 -9.39 4.85
CA GLN A 12 -23.76 -8.15 5.16
C GLN A 12 -23.01 -7.36 6.23
N ASP A 13 -22.58 -8.01 7.30
CA ASP A 13 -21.81 -7.36 8.37
C ASP A 13 -20.49 -6.76 7.86
N THR A 14 -19.82 -7.43 6.90
CA THR A 14 -18.58 -6.89 6.31
C THR A 14 -18.84 -5.62 5.49
N ILE A 15 -19.94 -5.60 4.73
CA ILE A 15 -20.30 -4.46 3.87
C ILE A 15 -20.69 -3.24 4.70
N LEU A 16 -21.44 -3.41 5.79
CA LEU A 16 -21.83 -2.30 6.67
C LEU A 16 -20.61 -1.68 7.38
N VAL A 17 -19.65 -2.49 7.79
CA VAL A 17 -18.39 -2.01 8.40
C VAL A 17 -17.53 -1.26 7.38
N GLU A 18 -17.46 -1.74 6.14
CA GLU A 18 -16.69 -1.09 5.07
C GLU A 18 -17.32 0.24 4.64
N GLU A 19 -18.66 0.31 4.57
CA GLU A 19 -19.40 1.54 4.26
C GLU A 19 -19.18 2.62 5.34
N ASP A 20 -19.34 2.26 6.62
CA ASP A 20 -19.09 3.18 7.74
C ASP A 20 -17.62 3.62 7.80
N ALA A 21 -16.69 2.68 7.65
CA ALA A 21 -15.26 2.98 7.60
C ALA A 21 -14.89 3.91 6.43
N SER A 22 -15.49 3.73 5.26
CA SER A 22 -15.23 4.56 4.08
C SER A 22 -15.69 6.01 4.30
N GLY A 23 -16.85 6.22 4.92
CA GLY A 23 -17.37 7.54 5.26
C GLY A 23 -16.49 8.25 6.29
N ILE A 24 -16.11 7.53 7.34
CA ILE A 24 -15.19 7.98 8.39
C ILE A 24 -13.85 8.42 7.77
N VAL A 25 -13.23 7.57 6.95
CA VAL A 25 -11.93 7.87 6.31
C VAL A 25 -12.00 9.08 5.39
N GLY A 26 -13.09 9.24 4.63
CA GLY A 26 -13.30 10.40 3.76
C GLY A 26 -13.34 11.72 4.52
N VAL A 27 -14.08 11.77 5.62
CA VAL A 27 -14.22 13.00 6.45
C VAL A 27 -12.89 13.37 7.11
N TYR A 28 -12.20 12.41 7.75
CA TYR A 28 -10.92 12.71 8.40
C TYR A 28 -9.83 13.14 7.40
N SER A 29 -9.82 12.55 6.21
CA SER A 29 -8.88 12.94 5.15
C SER A 29 -9.15 14.35 4.64
N PHE A 30 -10.43 14.72 4.48
CA PHE A 30 -10.82 16.07 4.09
C PHE A 30 -10.45 17.10 5.15
N VAL A 31 -10.81 16.86 6.42
CA VAL A 31 -10.47 17.74 7.55
C VAL A 31 -8.95 17.87 7.68
N GLY A 32 -8.22 16.76 7.59
CA GLY A 32 -6.76 16.74 7.58
C GLY A 32 -6.18 17.57 6.44
N HIS A 33 -6.69 17.44 5.21
CA HIS A 33 -6.23 18.21 4.06
C HIS A 33 -6.39 19.71 4.28
N VAL A 34 -7.57 20.15 4.71
CA VAL A 34 -7.86 21.56 4.98
C VAL A 34 -7.00 22.08 6.12
N ALA A 35 -6.87 21.33 7.21
CA ALA A 35 -6.05 21.69 8.36
C ALA A 35 -4.56 21.84 7.97
N THR A 36 -4.01 20.88 7.20
CA THR A 36 -2.63 20.96 6.71
C THR A 36 -2.41 22.20 5.85
N LYS A 37 -3.34 22.56 4.98
CA LYS A 37 -3.25 23.78 4.15
C LYS A 37 -3.24 25.05 5.01
N ILE A 38 -4.12 25.14 6.01
CA ILE A 38 -4.18 26.28 6.93
C ILE A 38 -2.86 26.42 7.70
N VAL A 39 -2.39 25.33 8.32
CA VAL A 39 -1.12 25.31 9.05
C VAL A 39 0.05 25.69 8.14
N PHE A 40 0.08 25.20 6.90
CA PHE A 40 1.11 25.54 5.93
C PHE A 40 1.11 27.03 5.56
N VAL A 41 -0.06 27.63 5.32
CA VAL A 41 -0.17 29.08 5.03
C VAL A 41 0.30 29.90 6.23
N VAL A 42 -0.14 29.56 7.45
CA VAL A 42 0.30 30.23 8.68
C VAL A 42 1.83 30.10 8.85
N PHE A 43 2.39 28.92 8.59
CA PHE A 43 3.83 28.68 8.62
C PHE A 43 4.58 29.56 7.62
N LEU A 44 4.09 29.68 6.37
CA LEU A 44 4.70 30.54 5.35
C LEU A 44 4.64 32.02 5.73
N VAL A 45 3.49 32.49 6.21
CA VAL A 45 3.33 33.89 6.65
C VAL A 45 4.31 34.20 7.78
N TRP A 46 4.42 33.32 8.77
CA TRP A 46 5.38 33.47 9.86
C TRP A 46 6.84 33.41 9.37
N SER A 47 7.17 32.47 8.49
CA SER A 47 8.52 32.29 7.96
C SER A 47 9.00 33.49 7.13
N LEU A 48 8.14 34.01 6.25
CA LEU A 48 8.50 35.07 5.31
C LEU A 48 8.49 36.47 5.94
N THR A 49 7.71 36.68 7.00
CA THR A 49 7.58 38.00 7.62
C THR A 49 8.85 38.35 8.42
N PRO A 50 9.52 39.49 8.17
CA PRO A 50 10.73 39.88 8.91
C PRO A 50 10.44 40.16 10.39
N GLU A 51 11.44 39.93 11.25
CA GLU A 51 11.31 40.03 12.72
C GLU A 51 10.82 41.40 13.18
N ARG A 52 11.26 42.46 12.50
CA ARG A 52 10.85 43.85 12.79
C ARG A 52 9.33 44.04 12.66
N ALA A 53 8.71 43.41 11.65
CA ALA A 53 7.27 43.48 11.45
C ALA A 53 6.51 42.69 12.52
N LEU A 54 7.00 41.49 12.89
CA LEU A 54 6.44 40.70 13.99
C LEU A 54 6.50 41.44 15.34
N GLN A 55 7.63 42.07 15.64
CA GLN A 55 7.82 42.88 16.84
C GLN A 55 6.88 44.09 16.86
N SER A 56 6.64 44.72 15.70
CA SER A 56 5.69 45.84 15.60
C SER A 56 4.24 45.43 15.83
N TRP A 57 3.89 44.16 15.58
CA TRP A 57 2.57 43.59 15.87
C TRP A 57 2.43 43.09 17.31
N GLY A 58 3.45 43.26 18.15
CA GLY A 58 3.42 42.86 19.56
C GLY A 58 3.77 41.38 19.81
N PHE A 59 4.27 40.65 18.81
CA PHE A 59 4.75 39.28 18.99
C PHE A 59 6.21 39.27 19.45
N THR A 60 6.42 39.27 20.77
CA THR A 60 7.77 39.26 21.39
C THR A 60 8.35 37.87 21.60
N TYR A 61 7.52 36.81 21.59
CA TYR A 61 7.96 35.43 21.78
C TYR A 61 7.52 34.54 20.61
N TYR A 62 8.47 34.19 19.74
CA TYR A 62 8.33 33.20 18.69
C TYR A 62 9.59 32.31 18.65
N PRO A 63 9.49 31.05 18.18
CA PRO A 63 10.65 30.18 18.06
C PRO A 63 11.68 30.78 17.09
N LEU A 64 12.96 30.49 17.27
CA LEU A 64 14.03 30.99 16.41
C LEU A 64 13.70 30.75 14.93
N LYS A 65 13.90 31.75 14.06
CA LYS A 65 13.64 31.64 12.61
C LYS A 65 14.40 30.51 11.92
N TYR A 66 15.47 30.00 12.53
CA TYR A 66 16.15 28.78 12.09
C TYR A 66 15.19 27.59 11.88
N TRP A 67 14.13 27.49 12.69
CA TRP A 67 13.14 26.43 12.53
C TRP A 67 12.40 26.48 11.19
N ALA A 68 12.28 27.66 10.58
CA ALA A 68 11.67 27.81 9.26
C ALA A 68 12.43 27.07 8.15
N ILE A 69 13.76 26.92 8.28
CA ILE A 69 14.58 26.15 7.35
C ILE A 69 14.81 24.70 7.83
N ALA A 70 14.89 24.50 9.15
CA ALA A 70 15.10 23.18 9.71
C ALA A 70 13.93 22.23 9.39
N PHE A 71 12.67 22.65 9.59
CA PHE A 71 11.51 21.78 9.34
C PHE A 71 11.43 21.26 7.90
N PRO A 72 11.50 22.11 6.85
CA PRO A 72 11.52 21.63 5.47
C PRO A 72 12.72 20.72 5.17
N ALA A 73 13.90 21.05 5.69
CA ALA A 73 15.10 20.23 5.48
C ALA A 73 14.94 18.83 6.09
N TRP A 74 14.48 18.74 7.34
CA TRP A 74 14.21 17.46 8.00
C TRP A 74 13.09 16.67 7.31
N LEU A 75 12.06 17.33 6.80
CA LEU A 75 10.99 16.68 6.05
C LEU A 75 11.53 16.02 4.77
N VAL A 76 12.37 16.72 4.00
CA VAL A 76 13.01 16.14 2.80
C VAL A 76 13.88 14.95 3.17
N ILE A 77 14.75 15.08 4.18
CA ILE A 77 15.60 13.98 4.66
C ILE A 77 14.75 12.78 5.12
N SER A 78 13.67 13.04 5.86
CA SER A 78 12.77 12.00 6.34
C SER A 78 12.07 11.27 5.20
N ILE A 79 11.64 11.95 4.14
CA ILE A 79 11.06 11.32 2.95
C ILE A 79 12.09 10.39 2.28
N PHE A 80 13.33 10.85 2.08
CA PHE A 80 14.38 10.02 1.51
C PHE A 80 14.67 8.78 2.37
N LEU A 81 14.80 8.97 3.69
CA LEU A 81 15.00 7.87 4.63
C LEU A 81 13.82 6.90 4.64
N PHE A 82 12.59 7.39 4.50
CA PHE A 82 11.40 6.55 4.41
C PHE A 82 11.45 5.66 3.16
N PHE A 83 11.77 6.22 1.98
CA PHE A 83 11.91 5.43 0.76
C PHE A 83 13.01 4.38 0.87
N VAL A 84 14.21 4.76 1.30
CA VAL A 84 15.33 3.83 1.45
C VAL A 84 15.01 2.76 2.50
N GLY A 85 14.41 3.15 3.63
CA GLY A 85 13.99 2.26 4.69
C GLY A 85 12.91 1.28 4.23
N TYR A 86 11.94 1.76 3.45
CA TYR A 86 10.89 0.93 2.86
C TYR A 86 11.45 -0.11 1.90
N GLU A 87 12.33 0.29 0.98
CA GLU A 87 12.99 -0.65 0.06
C GLU A 87 13.86 -1.65 0.81
N SER A 88 14.62 -1.20 1.81
CA SER A 88 15.42 -2.08 2.67
C SER A 88 14.55 -3.11 3.39
N PHE A 89 13.42 -2.69 3.95
CA PHE A 89 12.49 -3.57 4.64
C PHE A 89 11.81 -4.56 3.69
N ASN A 90 11.45 -4.11 2.49
CA ASN A 90 10.92 -4.98 1.43
C ASN A 90 11.95 -6.04 1.03
N LEU A 91 13.22 -5.65 0.83
CA LEU A 91 14.29 -6.59 0.50
C LEU A 91 14.54 -7.60 1.61
N MET A 92 14.43 -7.21 2.88
CA MET A 92 14.52 -8.14 4.02
C MET A 92 13.34 -9.13 4.05
N SER A 93 12.18 -8.75 3.53
CA SER A 93 10.96 -9.56 3.54
C SER A 93 10.86 -10.50 2.32
N VAL A 94 11.56 -10.21 1.24
CA VAL A 94 11.58 -11.01 0.00
C VAL A 94 12.42 -12.27 0.20
N LYS A 95 11.95 -13.40 -0.35
CA LYS A 95 12.70 -14.66 -0.34
C LYS A 95 13.90 -14.56 -1.29
N SER A 96 14.98 -15.28 -0.98
CA SER A 96 16.17 -15.37 -1.86
C SER A 96 15.80 -15.50 -3.34
N MET A 97 16.47 -14.74 -4.21
CA MET A 97 16.19 -14.67 -5.65
C MET A 97 16.12 -16.05 -6.33
N ASN A 98 16.91 -17.01 -5.86
CA ASN A 98 16.96 -18.37 -6.40
C ASN A 98 15.81 -19.28 -5.92
N SER A 99 14.92 -18.79 -5.05
CA SER A 99 13.79 -19.58 -4.57
C SER A 99 12.72 -19.72 -5.64
N ARG A 100 12.45 -20.95 -6.08
CA ARG A 100 11.33 -21.27 -7.00
C ARG A 100 9.96 -20.87 -6.45
N SER A 101 9.86 -20.60 -5.15
CA SER A 101 8.62 -20.12 -4.54
C SER A 101 8.30 -18.66 -4.82
N ASN A 102 9.24 -17.87 -5.37
CA ASN A 102 8.96 -16.50 -5.85
C ASN A 102 8.01 -16.49 -7.05
N PHE A 103 8.01 -17.57 -7.86
CA PHE A 103 7.13 -17.72 -9.02
C PHE A 103 5.82 -18.46 -8.72
N LYS A 104 5.60 -18.85 -7.46
CA LYS A 104 4.41 -19.57 -7.05
C LYS A 104 3.50 -18.63 -6.28
N ASP A 105 2.23 -18.62 -6.66
CA ASP A 105 1.18 -17.96 -5.88
C ASP A 105 1.06 -18.62 -4.49
N ARG A 106 0.39 -17.95 -3.54
CA ARG A 106 0.17 -18.42 -2.16
C ARG A 106 -0.53 -19.77 -2.10
N ASN A 107 -1.43 -20.06 -3.04
CA ASN A 107 -2.15 -21.32 -3.11
C ASN A 107 -2.21 -21.86 -4.55
N PRO A 108 -1.10 -22.42 -5.06
CA PRO A 108 -1.03 -22.88 -6.45
C PRO A 108 -1.82 -24.18 -6.58
N LYS A 109 -2.82 -24.19 -7.45
CA LYS A 109 -3.56 -25.41 -7.79
C LYS A 109 -2.67 -26.32 -8.64
N SER A 110 -2.36 -27.52 -8.13
CA SER A 110 -1.66 -28.55 -8.90
C SER A 110 -2.62 -29.24 -9.89
N PRO A 111 -2.13 -29.88 -10.96
CA PRO A 111 -2.96 -30.67 -11.86
C PRO A 111 -3.85 -31.67 -11.12
N SER A 112 -3.26 -32.40 -10.17
CA SER A 112 -3.96 -33.36 -9.32
C SER A 112 -5.11 -32.74 -8.51
N SER A 113 -4.96 -31.49 -8.05
CA SER A 113 -6.00 -30.78 -7.29
C SER A 113 -7.19 -30.34 -8.15
N VAL A 114 -7.02 -30.33 -9.48
CA VAL A 114 -8.03 -29.90 -10.45
C VAL A 114 -8.49 -31.05 -11.36
N GLY A 115 -8.14 -32.30 -11.03
CA GLY A 115 -8.54 -33.49 -11.78
C GLY A 115 -7.77 -33.70 -13.10
N LEU A 116 -6.63 -33.03 -13.27
CA LEU A 116 -5.70 -33.24 -14.38
C LEU A 116 -4.66 -34.29 -14.02
N GLU A 117 -4.47 -35.29 -14.86
CA GLU A 117 -3.46 -36.34 -14.63
C GLU A 117 -2.02 -35.87 -14.86
N SER A 118 -1.81 -34.96 -15.82
CA SER A 118 -0.49 -34.43 -16.14
C SER A 118 -0.57 -33.10 -16.88
N TYR A 119 0.49 -32.30 -16.84
CA TYR A 119 0.60 -31.04 -17.58
C TYR A 119 0.67 -31.25 -19.11
N LYS A 120 1.16 -32.41 -19.57
CA LYS A 120 1.36 -32.72 -21.00
C LYS A 120 0.21 -33.53 -21.62
N LYS A 121 -0.71 -34.05 -20.80
CA LYS A 121 -1.84 -34.87 -21.25
C LYS A 121 -3.05 -33.96 -21.43
N GLY A 122 -3.63 -33.96 -22.63
CA GLY A 122 -4.84 -33.18 -22.93
C GLY A 122 -6.02 -33.60 -22.05
N THR A 123 -6.92 -32.66 -21.78
CA THR A 123 -8.19 -32.94 -21.10
C THR A 123 -9.28 -33.21 -22.10
N ASP A 124 -10.18 -34.14 -21.77
CA ASP A 124 -11.42 -34.37 -22.54
C ASP A 124 -12.45 -33.23 -22.39
N VAL A 125 -12.19 -32.28 -21.49
CA VAL A 125 -13.01 -31.08 -21.29
C VAL A 125 -12.59 -29.98 -22.27
N THR A 126 -13.57 -29.35 -22.94
CA THR A 126 -13.35 -28.30 -23.95
C THR A 126 -12.57 -27.08 -23.44
N ILE A 127 -12.62 -26.82 -22.13
CA ILE A 127 -11.85 -25.77 -21.46
C ILE A 127 -11.09 -26.41 -20.30
N PRO A 128 -9.74 -26.43 -20.32
CA PRO A 128 -8.97 -27.01 -19.23
C PRO A 128 -9.11 -26.15 -17.98
N PRO A 129 -9.14 -26.77 -16.79
CA PRO A 129 -9.39 -26.02 -15.58
C PRO A 129 -8.11 -25.31 -15.10
N LEU A 130 -8.28 -24.16 -14.44
CA LEU A 130 -7.19 -23.27 -14.03
C LEU A 130 -6.27 -23.94 -13.00
N CYS A 131 -5.04 -24.28 -13.41
CA CYS A 131 -3.97 -24.79 -12.55
C CYS A 131 -2.65 -24.04 -12.80
N HIS A 132 -1.74 -24.07 -11.83
CA HIS A 132 -0.44 -23.43 -11.94
C HIS A 132 0.50 -24.27 -12.80
N ILE A 133 0.99 -23.72 -13.91
CA ILE A 133 1.94 -24.38 -14.81
C ILE A 133 3.35 -23.83 -14.52
N PRO A 134 4.33 -24.67 -14.13
CA PRO A 134 5.70 -24.25 -13.92
C PRO A 134 6.34 -23.72 -15.22
N ALA A 135 7.07 -22.61 -15.13
CA ALA A 135 7.75 -21.98 -16.27
C ALA A 135 8.71 -22.94 -17.00
N SER A 136 9.30 -23.91 -16.30
CA SER A 136 10.16 -24.93 -16.92
C SER A 136 9.41 -25.80 -17.93
N ILE A 137 8.14 -26.14 -17.65
CA ILE A 137 7.31 -26.95 -18.55
C ILE A 137 6.91 -26.10 -19.76
N VAL A 138 6.55 -24.83 -19.55
CA VAL A 138 6.22 -23.90 -20.64
C VAL A 138 7.42 -23.74 -21.58
N ASN A 139 8.62 -23.55 -21.01
CA ASN A 139 9.85 -23.38 -21.79
C ASN A 139 10.18 -24.63 -22.63
N ASP A 140 10.04 -25.82 -22.04
CA ASP A 140 10.25 -27.12 -22.71
C ASP A 140 9.25 -27.42 -23.84
N VAL A 141 8.06 -26.81 -23.80
CA VAL A 141 7.04 -26.98 -24.84
C VAL A 141 7.16 -25.91 -25.92
N LEU A 142 7.44 -24.66 -25.53
CA LEU A 142 7.43 -23.52 -26.45
C LEU A 142 8.71 -23.40 -27.29
N TYR A 143 9.86 -23.77 -26.73
CA TYR A 143 11.17 -23.61 -27.36
C TYR A 143 11.81 -24.94 -27.79
N GLN A 144 10.99 -25.88 -28.27
CA GLN A 144 11.51 -27.11 -28.90
C GLN A 144 12.22 -26.84 -30.22
#